data_AF-A0A7W0VLF5-F1
#
_entry.id   AF-A0A7W0VLF5-F1
#
_cell.length_a   1.000
_cell.length_b   1.000
_cell.length_c   1.000
_cell.angle_alpha   90.00
_cell.angle_beta   90.00
_cell.angle_gamma   90.00
#
_symmetry.space_group_name_H-M   'P 1'
#
loop_
_entity.id
_entity.type
_entity.pdbx_description
1 polymer ?
#
loop_
_entity_poly.entity_id
_entity_poly.type
_entity_poly.pdbx_seq_one_letter_code
_entity_poly.pdbx_strand_id
1 'polypeptide(L)'
;MHCRTTARRSSWLMAPGALANVHARVMARSCERDAEAPPFFIEKILAGLPEDARLDYAVVPDAGHFAFFYPVPPLLATFPPGQDPPGFDRAAYQPQLYAEIVRFLRDR
;
A
#
# COMPACT_ATOMS: atom_id res chain seq x y z
N MET A 1 -8.86 29.52 10.23
CA MET A 1 -9.03 28.57 9.10
C MET A 1 -7.66 28.03 8.74
N HIS A 2 -7.35 26.79 9.11
CA HIS A 2 -6.10 26.13 8.72
C HIS A 2 -6.45 25.08 7.65
N CYS A 3 -6.27 25.44 6.39
CA CYS A 3 -6.29 24.48 5.29
C CYS A 3 -5.01 23.64 5.39
N ARG A 4 -5.06 22.51 6.09
CA ARG A 4 -4.01 21.49 6.04
C ARG A 4 -4.31 20.60 4.84
N THR A 5 -3.90 21.02 3.65
CA THR A 5 -3.83 20.15 2.47
C THR A 5 -2.61 19.24 2.58
N THR A 6 -2.61 18.32 3.56
CA THR A 6 -1.88 17.07 3.40
C THR A 6 -2.75 16.16 2.53
N ALA A 7 -2.87 16.51 1.25
CA ALA A 7 -3.42 15.58 0.28
C ALA A 7 -2.48 14.37 0.26
N ARG A 8 -2.88 13.32 0.98
CA ARG A 8 -2.22 12.01 0.91
C ARG A 8 -2.07 11.66 -0.55
N ARG A 9 -0.90 11.22 -1.02
CA ARG A 9 -0.66 11.06 -2.48
C ARG A 9 -1.70 10.18 -3.19
N SER A 10 -2.36 9.29 -2.48
CA SER A 10 -3.45 8.45 -2.99
C SER A 10 -4.85 9.09 -2.95
N SER A 11 -5.03 10.27 -2.35
CA SER A 11 -6.33 10.96 -2.26
C SER A 11 -6.90 11.41 -3.60
N TRP A 12 -6.07 11.56 -4.64
CA TRP A 12 -6.54 11.84 -5.99
C TRP A 12 -7.38 10.69 -6.57
N LEU A 13 -7.15 9.46 -6.12
CA LEU A 13 -7.93 8.28 -6.52
C LEU A 13 -9.32 8.23 -5.85
N MET A 14 -9.60 9.16 -4.93
CA MET A 14 -10.89 9.30 -4.25
C MET A 14 -11.88 10.20 -4.99
N ALA A 15 -11.43 10.86 -6.07
CA ALA A 15 -12.33 11.70 -6.86
C ALA A 15 -13.44 10.82 -7.50
N PRO A 16 -14.69 11.30 -7.58
CA PRO A 16 -15.77 10.55 -8.21
C PRO A 16 -15.38 10.07 -9.61
N GLY A 17 -15.52 8.77 -9.86
CA GLY A 17 -15.18 8.15 -11.14
C GLY A 17 -13.68 7.97 -11.43
N ALA A 18 -12.77 8.31 -10.52
CA ALA A 18 -11.32 8.22 -10.74
C ALA A 18 -10.84 6.81 -11.13
N LEU A 19 -11.54 5.78 -10.65
CA LEU A 19 -11.23 4.38 -10.94
C LEU A 19 -12.27 3.69 -11.83
N ALA A 20 -13.31 4.40 -12.31
CA ALA A 20 -14.46 3.79 -12.99
C ALA A 20 -14.11 3.06 -14.31
N ASN A 21 -12.96 3.35 -14.92
CA ASN A 21 -12.49 2.71 -16.15
C ASN A 21 -11.32 1.73 -15.91
N VAL A 22 -11.06 1.34 -14.66
CA VAL A 22 -10.04 0.35 -14.33
C VAL A 22 -10.63 -1.05 -14.46
N HIS A 23 -10.48 -1.63 -15.66
CA HIS A 23 -10.93 -3.00 -15.96
C HIS A 23 -9.80 -4.05 -15.91
N ALA A 24 -8.56 -3.61 -15.68
CA ALA A 24 -7.44 -4.51 -15.47
C ALA A 24 -7.52 -5.16 -14.08
N ARG A 25 -6.80 -6.27 -13.89
CA ARG A 25 -6.59 -6.85 -12.55
C ARG A 25 -5.84 -5.83 -11.68
N VAL A 26 -6.23 -5.72 -10.42
CA VAL A 26 -5.63 -4.80 -9.45
C VAL A 26 -5.06 -5.60 -8.29
N MET A 27 -3.80 -5.35 -7.95
CA MET A 27 -3.18 -5.83 -6.71
C MET A 27 -2.95 -4.64 -5.79
N ALA A 28 -3.39 -4.77 -4.54
CA ALA A 28 -3.20 -3.76 -3.51
C ALA A 28 -2.68 -4.40 -2.22
N ARG A 29 -1.72 -3.72 -1.57
CA ARG A 29 -1.23 -4.07 -0.23
C ARG A 29 -1.28 -2.80 0.61
N SER A 30 -1.89 -2.87 1.79
CA SER A 30 -1.85 -1.78 2.76
C SER A 30 -1.12 -2.24 4.03
N CYS A 31 -0.65 -1.28 4.80
CA CYS A 31 0.13 -1.52 6.00
C CYS A 31 -0.77 -1.37 7.23
N GLU A 32 -0.83 -2.39 8.10
CA GLU A 32 -1.71 -2.39 9.29
C GLU A 32 -1.43 -1.21 10.22
N ARG A 33 -0.15 -0.89 10.44
CA ARG A 33 0.31 0.15 11.37
C ARG A 33 0.59 1.49 10.66
N ASP A 34 0.05 1.68 9.46
CA ASP A 34 0.24 2.93 8.72
C ASP A 34 -0.69 4.03 9.23
N ALA A 35 -0.13 4.91 10.06
CA ALA A 35 -0.82 6.12 10.55
C ALA A 35 -1.01 7.17 9.44
N GLU A 36 -0.20 7.08 8.39
CA GLU A 36 -0.37 7.90 7.20
C GLU A 36 -1.50 7.30 6.37
N ALA A 37 -1.29 6.24 5.61
CA ALA A 37 -2.34 5.63 4.77
C ALA A 37 -2.97 4.39 5.43
N PRO A 38 -3.85 4.54 6.44
CA PRO A 38 -4.42 3.39 7.15
C PRO A 38 -5.26 2.53 6.21
N PRO A 39 -5.43 1.23 6.52
CA PRO A 39 -6.19 0.30 5.68
C PRO A 39 -7.56 0.82 5.26
N PHE A 40 -8.34 1.39 6.19
CA PHE A 40 -9.67 1.94 5.87
C PHE A 40 -9.63 3.03 4.76
N PHE A 41 -8.54 3.80 4.69
CA PHE A 41 -8.39 4.83 3.66
C PHE A 41 -8.13 4.19 2.29
N ILE A 42 -7.31 3.12 2.26
CA ILE A 42 -7.05 2.34 1.05
C ILE A 42 -8.30 1.60 0.59
N GLU A 43 -9.03 0.96 1.52
CA GLU A 43 -10.32 0.32 1.25
C GLU A 43 -11.31 1.29 0.60
N LYS A 44 -11.36 2.54 1.09
CA LYS A 44 -12.22 3.57 0.51
C LYS A 44 -11.82 3.97 -0.92
N ILE A 45 -10.53 3.93 -1.25
CA ILE A 45 -10.06 4.11 -2.64
C ILE A 45 -10.52 2.92 -3.49
N LEU A 46 -10.28 1.69 -3.00
CA LEU A 46 -10.57 0.46 -3.73
C LEU A 46 -12.06 0.26 -3.98
N ALA A 47 -12.93 0.80 -3.11
CA ALA A 47 -14.38 0.84 -3.31
C ALA A 47 -14.81 1.68 -4.54
N GLY A 48 -13.92 2.48 -5.12
CA GLY A 48 -14.16 3.19 -6.38
C GLY A 48 -13.96 2.34 -7.64
N LEU A 49 -13.43 1.11 -7.51
CA LEU A 49 -13.28 0.19 -8.63
C LEU A 49 -14.65 -0.30 -9.15
N PRO A 50 -14.76 -0.62 -10.45
CA PRO A 50 -15.93 -1.32 -10.99
C PRO A 50 -16.23 -2.63 -10.25
N GLU A 51 -17.50 -3.02 -10.19
CA GLU A 51 -17.91 -4.28 -9.53
C GLU A 51 -17.28 -5.53 -10.17
N ASP A 52 -16.96 -5.48 -11.47
CA ASP A 52 -16.32 -6.56 -12.21
C ASP A 52 -14.78 -6.53 -12.13
N ALA A 53 -14.20 -5.55 -11.43
CA ALA A 53 -12.76 -5.45 -11.25
C ALA A 53 -12.23 -6.62 -10.41
N ARG A 54 -11.19 -7.28 -10.92
CA ARG A 54 -10.51 -8.38 -10.22
C ARG A 54 -9.48 -7.80 -9.25
N LEU A 55 -9.89 -7.64 -7.99
CA LEU A 55 -9.05 -7.10 -6.91
C LEU A 55 -8.42 -8.22 -6.06
N ASP A 56 -7.09 -8.19 -5.95
CA ASP A 56 -6.29 -8.91 -4.94
C ASP A 56 -5.83 -7.89 -3.89
N TYR A 57 -6.50 -7.85 -2.74
CA TYR A 57 -6.19 -6.93 -1.65
C TYR A 57 -5.85 -7.67 -0.36
N ALA A 58 -4.78 -7.24 0.31
CA ALA A 58 -4.43 -7.72 1.64
C ALA A 58 -3.86 -6.57 2.51
N VAL A 59 -4.14 -6.65 3.81
CA VAL A 59 -3.49 -5.85 4.84
C VAL A 59 -2.29 -6.63 5.36
N VAL A 60 -1.11 -6.03 5.32
CA VAL A 60 0.15 -6.64 5.76
C VAL A 60 0.29 -6.40 7.27
N PRO A 61 0.31 -7.46 8.09
CA PRO A 61 0.42 -7.34 9.55
C PRO A 61 1.70 -6.63 9.97
N ASP A 62 1.61 -5.83 11.03
CA ASP A 62 2.69 -5.04 11.64
C ASP A 62 3.43 -4.05 10.72
N ALA A 63 3.12 -4.03 9.42
CA ALA A 63 3.77 -3.16 8.45
C ALA A 63 3.45 -1.68 8.71
N GLY A 64 4.49 -0.84 8.64
CA GLY A 64 4.38 0.62 8.71
C GLY A 64 4.38 1.29 7.32
N HIS A 65 4.24 2.62 7.28
CA HIS A 65 4.11 3.38 6.03
C HIS A 65 5.18 3.08 4.97
N PHE A 66 6.41 2.80 5.40
CA PHE A 66 7.56 2.58 4.53
C PHE A 66 7.96 1.09 4.38
N ALA A 67 7.15 0.17 4.91
CA ALA A 67 7.44 -1.27 4.94
C ALA A 67 7.71 -1.90 3.57
N PHE A 68 7.15 -1.33 2.49
CA PHE A 68 7.33 -1.82 1.13
C PHE A 68 8.58 -1.28 0.43
N PHE A 69 9.31 -0.35 1.04
CA PHE A 69 10.61 0.08 0.50
C PHE A 69 11.61 -1.06 0.64
N TYR A 70 12.56 -1.11 -0.30
CA TYR A 70 13.69 -2.04 -0.25
C TYR A 70 14.43 -1.93 1.10
N PRO A 71 15.15 -2.99 1.53
CA PRO A 71 15.92 -2.96 2.77
C PRO A 71 16.85 -1.75 2.79
N VAL A 72 16.60 -0.84 3.73
CA VAL A 72 17.30 0.43 3.81
C VAL A 72 18.71 0.18 4.40
N PRO A 73 19.78 0.74 3.81
CA PRO A 73 21.13 0.55 4.33
C PRO A 73 21.24 0.99 5.81
N PRO A 74 22.09 0.34 6.63
CA PRO A 74 22.23 0.67 8.06
C PRO A 74 22.56 2.15 8.33
N LEU A 75 23.27 2.80 7.41
CA LEU A 75 23.61 4.23 7.49
C LEU A 75 22.36 5.15 7.57
N LEU A 76 21.21 4.67 7.10
CA LEU A 76 19.95 5.41 7.06
C LEU A 76 18.92 4.88 8.09
N ALA A 77 19.33 4.07 9.07
CA ALA A 77 18.41 3.48 10.06
C ALA A 77 17.68 4.52 10.94
N THR A 78 18.23 5.72 11.07
CA THR A 78 17.59 6.83 11.82
C THR A 78 16.64 7.66 10.96
N PHE A 79 16.64 7.45 9.64
CA PHE A 79 15.72 8.11 8.72
C PHE A 79 14.36 7.37 8.75
N PRO A 80 13.20 8.05 8.81
CA PRO A 80 11.92 7.38 9.03
C PRO A 80 11.60 6.22 8.05
N PRO A 81 11.94 6.28 6.75
CA PRO A 81 11.80 5.12 5.85
C PRO A 81 12.64 3.88 6.21
N GLY A 82 13.74 4.06 6.94
CA GLY A 82 14.59 2.99 7.47
C GLY A 82 14.11 2.40 8.80
N GLN A 83 12.96 2.85 9.31
CA GLN A 83 12.37 2.34 10.54
C GLN A 83 11.12 1.52 10.22
N ASP A 84 10.98 0.40 10.90
CA ASP A 84 9.82 -0.48 10.86
C ASP A 84 9.17 -0.56 12.25
N PRO A 85 7.84 -0.71 12.33
CA PRO A 85 7.19 -0.95 13.62
C PRO A 85 7.66 -2.27 14.25
N PRO A 86 7.55 -2.39 15.60
CA PRO A 86 7.81 -3.66 16.26
C PRO A 86 6.95 -4.79 15.67
N GLY A 87 7.57 -5.93 15.40
CA GLY A 87 6.90 -7.11 14.84
C GLY A 87 7.06 -7.28 13.32
N PHE A 88 7.44 -6.22 12.58
CA PHE A 88 7.63 -6.32 11.14
C PHE A 88 9.08 -6.61 10.74
N ASP A 89 9.30 -7.73 10.05
CA ASP A 89 10.58 -8.08 9.44
C ASP A 89 10.56 -7.79 7.93
N ARG A 90 11.08 -6.61 7.57
CA ARG A 90 11.18 -6.18 6.16
C ARG A 90 12.04 -7.11 5.31
N ALA A 91 13.13 -7.63 5.87
CA ALA A 91 14.06 -8.49 5.12
C ALA A 91 13.40 -9.83 4.78
N ALA A 92 12.59 -10.37 5.69
CA ALA A 92 11.80 -11.58 5.45
C ALA A 92 10.59 -11.33 4.55
N TYR A 93 9.95 -10.15 4.64
CA TYR A 93 8.75 -9.83 3.86
C TYR A 93 9.06 -9.54 2.38
N GLN A 94 10.17 -8.87 2.05
CA GLN A 94 10.49 -8.48 0.67
C GLN A 94 10.48 -9.66 -0.33
N PRO A 95 11.12 -10.82 -0.06
CA PRO A 95 11.01 -12.00 -0.93
C PRO A 95 9.58 -12.51 -1.11
N GLN A 96 8.74 -12.42 -0.07
CA GLN A 96 7.33 -12.83 -0.12
C GLN A 96 6.54 -11.89 -1.04
N LEU A 97 6.70 -10.58 -0.86
CA LEU A 97 6.08 -9.56 -1.72
C LEU A 97 6.48 -9.75 -3.19
N TYR A 98 7.76 -10.02 -3.47
CA TYR A 98 8.22 -10.28 -4.83
C TYR A 98 7.57 -11.55 -5.43
N ALA A 99 7.47 -12.63 -4.66
CA ALA A 99 6.80 -13.84 -5.12
C ALA A 99 5.31 -13.61 -5.41
N GLU A 100 4.62 -12.83 -4.57
CA GLU A 100 3.23 -12.43 -4.79
C GLU A 100 3.06 -11.60 -6.07
N ILE A 101 3.92 -10.60 -6.29
CA ILE A 101 3.90 -9.76 -7.50
C ILE A 101 4.15 -10.63 -8.75
N VAL A 102 5.15 -11.52 -8.71
CA VAL A 102 5.45 -12.41 -9.83
C VAL A 102 4.29 -13.34 -10.14
N ARG A 103 3.64 -13.91 -9.11
CA ARG A 103 2.43 -14.72 -9.27
C ARG A 103 1.30 -13.90 -9.89
N PHE A 104 1.02 -12.73 -9.32
CA PHE A 104 -0.01 -11.83 -9.82
C PHE A 104 0.19 -11.50 -11.31
N LEU A 105 1.42 -11.19 -11.73
CA LEU A 105 1.72 -10.86 -13.13
C LEU A 105 1.67 -12.05 -14.09
N ARG A 106 1.87 -13.28 -13.60
CA ARG A 106 1.89 -14.50 -14.44
C ARG A 106 0.52 -15.14 -14.59
N ASP A 107 -0.29 -15.09 -13.54
CA ASP A 107 -1.66 -15.58 -13.58
C ASP A 107 -2.45 -14.71 -14.57
N ARG A 108 -2.97 -15.31 -15.65
CA ARG A 108 -3.68 -14.58 -16.71
C ARG A 108 -5.14 -14.33 -16.32
#